data_AF-A0A6M3K7X8-F1
#
_entry.id   AF-A0A6M3K7X8-F1
#
_cell.length_a   1.000
_cell.length_b   1.000
_cell.length_c   1.000
_cell.angle_alpha   90.00
_cell.angle_beta   90.00
_cell.angle_gamma   90.00
#
_symmetry.space_group_name_H-M   'P 1'
#
loop_
_entity.id
_entity.type
_entity.pdbx_description
1 polymer ?
#
loop_
_entity_poly.entity_id
_entity_poly.type
_entity_poly.pdbx_seq_one_letter_code
_entity_poly.pdbx_strand_id
1 'polypeptide(L)'
;MFKITNKDKLIYRLEADNKKRIKAFLKTLSPDGFFFTIPQNKLSKAGIADTLGIYNGVLFAIEVKSLEGKPTALQKVFLRAIVRAGGIAGIARCVADVKILLSLSCIINGIYEGHRHNSALILSSIFKKFMSSEQILATLVRWNKRNTPELPESELEKIIAAIIISDKLTR
;
A
#
# COMPACT_ATOMS: atom_id res chain seq x y z
N MET A 1 -4.20 -11.04 6.77
CA MET A 1 -4.81 -9.78 6.28
C MET A 1 -5.46 -9.06 7.46
N PHE A 2 -5.36 -7.72 7.54
CA PHE A 2 -5.84 -6.97 8.71
C PHE A 2 -7.37 -6.93 8.80
N LYS A 3 -7.93 -7.18 9.99
CA LYS A 3 -9.33 -6.85 10.28
C LYS A 3 -9.48 -5.32 10.36
N ILE A 4 -10.43 -4.78 9.59
CA ILE A 4 -10.79 -3.35 9.60
C ILE A 4 -12.03 -3.17 10.47
N THR A 5 -11.94 -2.29 11.47
CA THR A 5 -13.02 -1.94 12.38
C THR A 5 -13.58 -0.54 12.05
N ASN A 6 -14.75 -0.19 12.59
CA ASN A 6 -15.29 1.16 12.46
C ASN A 6 -14.34 2.22 13.05
N LYS A 7 -13.64 1.88 14.14
CA LYS A 7 -12.64 2.75 14.75
C LYS A 7 -11.50 3.06 13.77
N ASP A 8 -11.12 2.12 12.90
CA ASP A 8 -10.02 2.31 11.93
C ASP A 8 -10.37 3.27 10.80
N LYS A 9 -11.67 3.43 10.51
CA LYS A 9 -12.20 4.31 9.47
C LYS A 9 -12.37 5.76 9.92
N LEU A 10 -12.17 6.05 11.20
CA LEU A 10 -12.29 7.42 11.74
C LEU A 10 -11.21 8.31 11.11
N ILE A 11 -11.65 9.39 10.49
CA ILE A 11 -10.82 10.46 9.95
C ILE A 11 -10.99 11.67 10.87
N TYR A 12 -9.88 12.20 11.36
CA TYR A 12 -9.87 13.39 12.19
C TYR A 12 -9.76 14.64 11.31
N ARG A 13 -10.28 15.75 11.85
CA ARG A 13 -10.22 17.06 11.20
C ARG A 13 -8.77 17.49 10.96
N LEU A 14 -7.92 17.33 11.98
CA LEU A 14 -6.51 17.71 11.90
C LEU A 14 -5.67 16.56 11.32
N GLU A 15 -4.82 16.89 10.36
CA GLU A 15 -3.85 15.95 9.79
C GLU A 15 -2.90 15.39 10.88
N ALA A 16 -2.54 16.22 11.86
CA ALA A 16 -1.70 15.81 12.99
C ALA A 16 -2.32 14.66 13.82
N ASP A 17 -3.64 14.67 14.02
CA ASP A 17 -4.33 13.62 14.75
C ASP A 17 -4.36 12.31 13.95
N ASN A 18 -4.58 12.39 12.64
CA ASN A 18 -4.46 11.26 11.73
C ASN A 18 -3.03 10.67 11.78
N LYS A 19 -1.99 11.53 11.74
CA LYS A 19 -0.57 11.12 11.85
C LYS A 19 -0.30 10.41 13.16
N LYS A 20 -0.73 10.98 14.29
CA LYS A 20 -0.55 10.39 15.63
C LYS A 20 -1.15 8.99 15.71
N ARG A 21 -2.37 8.84 15.17
CA ARG A 21 -3.08 7.56 15.20
C ARG A 21 -2.50 6.51 14.27
N ILE A 22 -2.13 6.90 13.05
CA ILE A 22 -1.44 6.01 12.11
C ILE A 22 -0.10 5.56 12.69
N LYS A 23 0.68 6.46 13.28
CA LYS A 23 1.93 6.13 13.95
C LYS A 23 1.72 5.15 15.11
N ALA A 24 0.65 5.33 15.90
CA ALA A 24 0.30 4.39 16.97
C ALA A 24 -0.04 3.00 16.43
N PHE A 25 -0.78 2.91 15.32
CA PHE A 25 -1.03 1.63 14.65
C PHE A 25 0.26 0.99 14.12
N LEU A 26 1.09 1.75 13.39
CA LEU A 26 2.33 1.19 12.84
C LEU A 26 3.21 0.61 13.94
N LYS A 27 3.34 1.29 15.10
CA LYS A 27 4.06 0.78 16.29
C LYS A 27 3.63 -0.63 16.72
N THR A 28 2.38 -1.01 16.52
CA THR A 28 1.91 -2.37 16.86
C THR A 28 2.44 -3.45 15.91
N LEU A 29 3.11 -3.06 14.81
CA LEU A 29 3.65 -3.96 13.79
C LEU A 29 5.17 -4.19 13.93
N SER A 30 5.79 -3.70 15.00
CA SER A 30 7.26 -3.65 15.16
C SER A 30 8.01 -5.00 15.19
N PRO A 31 7.38 -6.18 15.42
CA PRO A 31 8.07 -7.46 15.19
C PRO A 31 8.36 -7.74 13.70
N ASP A 32 7.45 -7.34 12.81
CA ASP A 32 7.47 -7.70 11.38
C ASP A 32 7.68 -6.47 10.46
N GLY A 33 7.96 -5.32 11.08
CA GLY A 33 8.01 -4.03 10.40
C GLY A 33 9.02 -3.07 11.01
N PHE A 34 9.76 -2.40 10.13
CA PHE A 34 10.69 -1.32 10.48
C PHE A 34 10.27 -0.04 9.77
N PHE A 35 9.88 1.00 10.50
CA PHE A 35 9.39 2.24 9.91
C PHE A 35 9.70 3.44 10.79
N PHE A 36 9.75 4.62 10.18
CA PHE A 36 9.98 5.87 10.88
C PHE A 36 9.18 7.00 10.24
N THR A 37 8.74 7.93 11.09
CA THR A 37 8.15 9.19 10.64
C THR A 37 9.29 10.14 10.28
N ILE A 38 9.18 10.79 9.13
CA ILE A 38 10.19 11.71 8.62
C ILE A 38 9.82 13.12 9.13
N PRO A 39 10.68 13.76 9.95
CA PRO A 39 10.48 15.17 10.29
C PRO A 39 10.51 16.00 9.01
N GLN A 40 9.55 16.91 8.83
CA GLN A 40 9.51 17.79 7.65
C GLN A 40 10.13 19.14 8.01
N ASN A 41 11.45 19.26 7.86
CA ASN A 41 12.21 20.48 8.14
C ASN A 41 13.06 20.89 6.92
N LYS A 42 13.83 21.98 7.04
CA LYS A 42 14.66 22.51 5.94
C LYS A 42 15.73 21.53 5.43
N LEU A 43 16.11 20.52 6.23
CA LEU A 43 17.07 19.49 5.84
C LEU A 43 16.40 18.29 5.15
N SER A 44 15.07 18.30 5.08
CA SER A 44 14.28 17.20 4.51
C SER A 44 14.09 17.41 3.02
N LYS A 45 14.15 16.32 2.25
CA LYS A 45 13.84 16.37 0.81
C LYS A 45 12.40 16.84 0.60
N ALA A 46 12.23 17.91 -0.17
CA ALA A 46 10.91 18.43 -0.49
C ALA A 46 10.00 17.35 -1.12
N GLY A 47 8.79 17.21 -0.59
CA GLY A 47 7.81 16.24 -1.07
C GLY A 47 8.04 14.80 -0.62
N ILE A 48 9.00 14.53 0.28
CA ILE A 48 9.12 13.21 0.91
C ILE A 48 7.86 12.90 1.73
N ALA A 49 7.42 11.64 1.70
CA ALA A 49 6.25 11.21 2.44
C ALA A 49 6.44 11.32 3.96
N ASP A 50 5.35 11.46 4.70
CA ASP A 50 5.38 11.55 6.17
C ASP A 50 6.00 10.32 6.86
N THR A 51 5.79 9.13 6.31
CA THR A 51 6.30 7.87 6.88
C THR A 51 6.87 6.98 5.79
N LEU A 52 8.02 6.37 6.08
CA LEU A 52 8.66 5.35 5.26
C LEU A 52 8.96 4.13 6.13
N GLY A 53 8.90 2.95 5.53
CA GLY A 53 9.29 1.74 6.22
C GLY A 53 9.30 0.51 5.35
N ILE A 54 9.65 -0.61 5.95
CA ILE A 54 9.59 -1.94 5.38
C ILE A 54 8.64 -2.74 6.26
N TYR A 55 7.66 -3.42 5.66
CA TYR A 55 6.76 -4.32 6.36
C TYR A 55 6.64 -5.62 5.58
N ASN A 56 6.96 -6.74 6.24
CA ASN A 56 7.14 -8.03 5.57
C ASN A 56 8.12 -7.91 4.39
N GLY A 57 9.27 -7.26 4.52
CA GLY A 57 10.24 -7.16 3.40
C GLY A 57 9.83 -6.26 2.22
N VAL A 58 8.67 -5.61 2.24
CA VAL A 58 8.25 -4.66 1.19
C VAL A 58 8.38 -3.22 1.68
N LEU A 59 9.10 -2.40 0.92
CA LEU A 59 9.19 -0.96 1.15
C LEU A 59 7.82 -0.31 0.99
N PHE A 60 7.40 0.49 1.95
CA PHE A 60 6.19 1.30 1.89
C PHE A 60 6.43 2.78 2.19
N ALA A 61 5.63 3.65 1.58
CA ALA A 61 5.59 5.08 1.87
C ALA A 61 4.15 5.58 2.08
N ILE A 62 3.92 6.36 3.14
CA ILE A 62 2.59 6.89 3.48
C ILE A 62 2.66 8.41 3.62
N GLU A 63 1.86 9.09 2.82
CA GLU A 63 1.56 10.52 3.00
C GLU A 63 0.23 10.66 3.72
N VAL A 64 0.21 11.33 4.87
CA VAL A 64 -1.02 11.49 5.66
C VAL A 64 -1.70 12.80 5.31
N LYS A 65 -3.03 12.78 5.20
CA LYS A 65 -3.84 13.97 4.98
C LYS A 65 -5.05 14.03 5.92
N SER A 66 -5.59 15.22 6.14
CA SER A 66 -6.92 15.43 6.73
C SER A 66 -8.02 14.92 5.79
N LEU A 67 -9.31 15.16 6.06
CA LEU A 67 -10.36 14.78 5.09
C LEU A 67 -10.21 15.51 3.74
N GLU A 68 -10.00 16.83 3.81
CA GLU A 68 -9.95 17.73 2.64
C GLU A 68 -8.53 17.94 2.11
N GLY A 69 -7.51 17.59 2.92
CA GLY A 69 -6.10 17.79 2.56
C GLY A 69 -5.75 17.10 1.25
N LYS A 70 -5.07 17.83 0.36
CA LYS A 70 -4.59 17.31 -0.92
C LYS A 70 -3.06 17.16 -0.88
N PRO A 71 -2.51 16.07 -1.43
CA PRO A 71 -1.06 15.96 -1.59
C PRO A 71 -0.56 17.00 -2.60
N THR A 72 0.63 17.54 -2.35
CA THR A 72 1.32 18.44 -3.29
C THR A 72 1.79 17.69 -4.53
N ALA A 73 2.16 18.42 -5.58
CA ALA A 73 2.72 17.81 -6.80
C ALA A 73 3.99 17.00 -6.51
N LEU A 74 4.89 17.52 -5.66
CA LEU A 74 6.13 16.83 -5.29
C LEU A 74 5.88 15.56 -4.48
N GLN A 75 4.88 15.56 -3.58
CA GLN A 75 4.48 14.36 -2.85
C GLN A 75 3.95 13.28 -3.79
N LYS A 76 3.13 13.65 -4.77
CA LYS A 76 2.67 12.71 -5.81
C LYS A 76 3.85 12.13 -6.61
N VAL A 77 4.85 12.95 -6.95
CA VAL A 77 6.07 12.49 -7.63
C VAL A 77 6.84 11.49 -6.76
N PHE A 78 7.01 11.78 -5.47
CA PHE A 78 7.70 10.89 -4.53
C PHE A 78 7.01 9.53 -4.40
N LEU A 79 5.70 9.52 -4.14
CA LEU A 79 4.92 8.28 -4.02
C LEU A 79 5.01 7.44 -5.30
N ARG A 80 4.91 8.07 -6.49
CA ARG A 80 5.11 7.37 -7.77
C ARG A 80 6.51 6.80 -7.93
N ALA A 81 7.54 7.47 -7.43
CA ALA A 81 8.90 6.95 -7.48
C ALA A 81 9.05 5.67 -6.64
N ILE A 82 8.46 5.63 -5.45
CA ILE A 82 8.45 4.42 -4.60
C ILE A 82 7.73 3.27 -5.31
N VAL A 83 6.55 3.52 -5.88
CA VAL A 83 5.81 2.49 -6.64
C VAL A 83 6.61 1.99 -7.84
N ARG A 84 7.25 2.87 -8.61
CA ARG A 84 8.10 2.48 -9.74
C ARG A 84 9.31 1.65 -9.30
N ALA A 85 9.87 1.92 -8.13
CA ALA A 85 10.96 1.13 -7.55
C ALA A 85 10.50 -0.25 -7.05
N GLY A 86 9.19 -0.50 -6.96
CA GLY A 86 8.59 -1.75 -6.52
C GLY A 86 8.18 -1.78 -5.04
N GLY A 87 8.15 -0.61 -4.39
CA GLY A 87 7.47 -0.47 -3.10
C GLY A 87 5.97 -0.22 -3.25
N ILE A 88 5.26 -0.13 -2.13
CA ILE A 88 3.86 0.29 -2.07
C ILE A 88 3.78 1.71 -1.52
N ALA A 89 2.97 2.58 -2.12
CA ALA A 89 2.86 3.94 -1.60
C ALA A 89 1.46 4.49 -1.80
N GLY A 90 1.02 5.33 -0.87
CA GLY A 90 -0.31 5.90 -0.94
C GLY A 90 -0.54 7.05 0.03
N ILE A 91 -1.70 7.68 -0.15
CA ILE A 91 -2.22 8.69 0.76
C ILE A 91 -3.09 7.97 1.79
N ALA A 92 -2.90 8.27 3.06
CA ALA A 92 -3.74 7.75 4.14
C ALA A 92 -4.46 8.89 4.85
N ARG A 93 -5.76 8.71 5.11
CA ARG A 93 -6.56 9.61 5.95
C ARG A 93 -6.93 8.98 7.27
N CYS A 94 -6.87 7.65 7.35
CA CYS A 94 -7.18 6.88 8.55
C CYS A 94 -6.32 5.60 8.63
N VAL A 95 -6.48 4.86 9.73
CA VAL A 95 -5.77 3.58 9.94
C VAL A 95 -6.23 2.52 8.93
N ALA A 96 -7.50 2.54 8.52
CA ALA A 96 -8.03 1.59 7.54
C ALA A 96 -7.29 1.71 6.19
N ASP A 97 -6.96 2.93 5.74
CA ASP A 97 -6.20 3.12 4.50
C ASP A 97 -4.80 2.51 4.61
N VAL A 98 -4.14 2.65 5.77
CA VAL A 98 -2.82 2.04 6.01
C VAL A 98 -2.90 0.52 6.08
N LYS A 99 -3.90 -0.04 6.76
CA LYS A 99 -4.15 -1.48 6.80
C LYS A 99 -4.38 -2.05 5.40
N ILE A 100 -5.12 -1.33 4.56
CA ILE A 100 -5.33 -1.68 3.15
C ILE A 100 -3.99 -1.68 2.40
N LEU A 101 -3.24 -0.58 2.50
CA LEU A 101 -1.95 -0.45 1.83
C LEU A 101 -0.99 -1.58 2.25
N LEU A 102 -0.84 -1.83 3.55
CA LEU A 102 0.05 -2.87 4.06
C LEU A 102 -0.46 -4.29 3.79
N SER A 103 -1.77 -4.50 3.62
CA SER A 103 -2.25 -5.82 3.16
C SER A 103 -1.71 -6.17 1.78
N LEU A 104 -1.35 -5.17 0.96
CA LEU A 104 -0.68 -5.39 -0.32
C LEU A 104 0.70 -6.03 -0.13
N SER A 105 1.45 -5.65 0.91
CA SER A 105 2.71 -6.34 1.20
C SER A 105 2.45 -7.78 1.61
N CYS A 106 1.43 -8.08 2.42
CA CYS A 106 1.07 -9.46 2.74
C CYS A 106 0.66 -10.29 1.51
N ILE A 107 0.22 -9.68 0.41
CA ILE A 107 -0.07 -10.39 -0.84
C ILE A 107 1.21 -10.59 -1.64
N ILE A 108 2.00 -9.53 -1.80
CA ILE A 108 3.33 -9.57 -2.40
C ILE A 108 4.18 -10.66 -1.70
N ASN A 109 4.09 -10.81 -0.38
CA ASN A 109 4.79 -11.87 0.36
C ASN A 109 3.99 -13.17 0.52
N GLY A 110 2.67 -13.14 0.58
CA GLY A 110 1.85 -14.35 0.72
C GLY A 110 1.83 -15.19 -0.56
N ILE A 111 2.14 -14.58 -1.71
CA ILE A 111 2.44 -15.34 -2.93
C ILE A 111 3.81 -16.06 -2.80
N TYR A 112 4.70 -15.59 -1.92
CA TYR A 112 5.97 -16.26 -1.55
C TYR A 112 5.74 -17.53 -0.71
N GLU A 113 4.66 -17.59 0.09
CA GLU A 113 4.40 -18.67 1.06
C GLU A 113 3.27 -19.65 0.66
N GLY A 114 2.85 -19.68 -0.62
CA GLY A 114 2.02 -20.77 -1.14
C GLY A 114 0.51 -20.67 -0.89
N HIS A 115 -0.02 -19.58 -0.33
CA HIS A 115 -1.46 -19.38 -0.16
C HIS A 115 -2.06 -18.64 -1.37
N ARG A 116 -2.31 -19.41 -2.44
CA ARG A 116 -2.79 -18.94 -3.75
C ARG A 116 -4.28 -19.25 -3.89
N HIS A 117 -5.13 -18.22 -4.05
CA HIS A 117 -6.41 -18.19 -4.79
C HIS A 117 -7.43 -17.20 -4.19
N ASN A 118 -7.55 -17.05 -2.87
CA ASN A 118 -8.56 -16.15 -2.27
C ASN A 118 -8.15 -14.66 -2.21
N SER A 119 -6.87 -14.36 -2.39
CA SER A 119 -6.33 -13.00 -2.31
C SER A 119 -6.75 -12.16 -3.53
N ALA A 120 -6.75 -12.74 -4.74
CA ALA A 120 -6.96 -12.02 -6.00
C ALA A 120 -8.38 -11.40 -6.17
N LEU A 121 -9.41 -12.07 -5.64
CA LEU A 121 -10.81 -11.60 -5.71
C LEU A 121 -11.14 -10.51 -4.68
N ILE A 122 -10.51 -10.54 -3.50
CA ILE A 122 -10.64 -9.48 -2.50
C ILE A 122 -9.90 -8.21 -2.94
N LEU A 123 -8.87 -8.39 -3.75
CA LEU A 123 -7.93 -7.35 -4.15
C LEU A 123 -8.49 -6.34 -5.13
N SER A 124 -9.24 -6.78 -6.12
CA SER A 124 -9.77 -5.94 -7.18
C SER A 124 -10.74 -4.85 -6.71
N SER A 125 -11.58 -5.13 -5.70
CA SER A 125 -12.45 -4.12 -5.09
C SER A 125 -11.68 -3.11 -4.22
N ILE A 126 -10.58 -3.54 -3.59
CA ILE A 126 -9.79 -2.71 -2.65
C ILE A 126 -8.77 -1.84 -3.39
N PHE A 127 -8.15 -2.37 -4.44
CA PHE A 127 -7.09 -1.68 -5.18
C PHE A 127 -7.60 -0.46 -5.96
N LYS A 128 -8.83 -0.49 -6.49
CA LYS A 128 -9.40 0.63 -7.26
C LYS A 128 -9.41 1.96 -6.52
N LYS A 129 -9.38 1.95 -5.18
CA LYS A 129 -9.33 3.15 -4.36
C LYS A 129 -7.95 3.82 -4.34
N PHE A 130 -6.87 3.09 -4.66
CA PHE A 130 -5.49 3.54 -4.49
C PHE A 130 -4.61 3.39 -5.74
N MET A 131 -4.94 2.50 -6.67
CA MET A 131 -4.17 2.21 -7.88
C MET A 131 -5.09 1.85 -9.05
N SER A 132 -4.72 2.23 -10.28
CA SER A 132 -5.39 1.75 -11.49
C SER A 132 -5.09 0.27 -11.76
N SER A 133 -5.93 -0.40 -12.55
CA SER A 133 -5.72 -1.79 -12.98
C SER A 133 -4.33 -1.99 -13.60
N GLU A 134 -3.84 -1.04 -14.41
CA GLU A 134 -2.50 -1.09 -14.99
C GLU A 134 -1.39 -1.00 -13.92
N GLN A 135 -1.59 -0.18 -12.88
CA GLN A 135 -0.61 -0.03 -11.79
C GLN A 135 -0.50 -1.30 -10.94
N ILE A 136 -1.63 -1.99 -10.70
CA ILE A 136 -1.66 -3.28 -10.00
C ILE A 136 -0.92 -4.33 -10.83
N LEU A 137 -1.26 -4.45 -12.12
CA LEU A 137 -0.65 -5.41 -13.03
C LEU A 137 0.86 -5.18 -13.17
N ALA A 138 1.30 -3.93 -13.37
CA ALA A 138 2.70 -3.59 -13.48
C ALA A 138 3.48 -3.91 -12.19
N THR A 139 2.83 -3.80 -11.03
CA THR A 139 3.44 -4.14 -9.74
C THR A 139 3.57 -5.65 -9.58
N LEU A 140 2.54 -6.42 -9.95
CA LEU A 140 2.56 -7.88 -9.93
C LEU A 140 3.61 -8.48 -10.87
N VAL A 141 3.69 -7.99 -12.11
CA VAL A 141 4.69 -8.47 -13.09
C VAL A 141 6.11 -8.16 -12.62
N ARG A 142 6.36 -6.94 -12.11
CA ARG A 142 7.69 -6.57 -11.56
C ARG A 142 8.05 -7.38 -10.33
N TRP A 143 7.06 -7.64 -9.47
CA TRP A 143 7.26 -8.50 -8.31
C TRP A 143 7.61 -9.92 -8.74
N ASN A 144 6.89 -10.49 -9.72
CA ASN A 144 7.13 -11.85 -10.18
C ASN A 144 8.57 -12.06 -10.66
N LYS A 145 9.06 -11.12 -11.48
CA LYS A 145 10.44 -11.10 -12.00
C LYS A 145 11.52 -10.97 -10.93
N ARG A 146 11.16 -10.52 -9.72
CA ARG A 146 12.08 -10.38 -8.59
C ARG A 146 12.02 -11.56 -7.62
N ASN A 147 11.02 -12.43 -7.75
CA ASN A 147 11.01 -13.67 -6.97
C ASN A 147 11.97 -14.66 -7.58
N THR A 148 12.52 -15.50 -6.71
CA THR A 148 13.34 -16.63 -7.13
C THR A 148 12.86 -17.87 -6.38
N PRO A 149 12.23 -18.84 -7.07
CA PRO A 149 11.89 -18.81 -8.50
C PRO A 149 10.74 -17.84 -8.81
N GLU A 150 10.66 -17.35 -10.05
CA GLU A 150 9.47 -16.66 -10.54
C GLU A 150 8.24 -17.59 -10.45
N LEU A 151 7.03 -17.02 -10.31
CA LEU A 151 5.82 -17.83 -10.48
C LEU A 151 5.77 -18.42 -11.89
N PRO A 152 5.24 -19.65 -12.02
CA PRO A 152 4.83 -20.17 -13.31
C PRO A 152 3.86 -19.21 -14.01
N GLU A 153 4.05 -19.04 -15.33
CA GLU A 153 3.24 -18.14 -16.17
C GLU A 153 1.73 -18.40 -16.01
N SER A 154 1.33 -19.67 -15.96
CA SER A 154 -0.07 -20.09 -15.77
C SER A 154 -0.69 -19.65 -14.44
N GLU A 155 0.10 -19.50 -13.37
CA GLU A 155 -0.38 -19.00 -12.09
C GLU A 155 -0.46 -17.47 -12.09
N LEU A 156 0.49 -16.80 -12.74
CA LEU A 156 0.46 -15.35 -12.92
C LEU A 156 -0.76 -14.93 -13.77
N GLU A 157 -1.06 -15.67 -14.82
CA GLU A 157 -2.24 -15.44 -15.69
C GLU A 157 -3.56 -15.53 -14.92
N LYS A 158 -3.71 -16.51 -14.01
CA LYS A 158 -4.91 -16.64 -13.16
C LYS A 158 -5.11 -15.42 -12.27
N ILE A 159 -4.04 -14.91 -11.66
CA ILE A 159 -4.08 -13.73 -10.80
C ILE A 159 -4.44 -12.49 -11.62
N ILE A 160 -3.84 -12.33 -12.81
CA ILE A 160 -4.14 -11.24 -13.75
C ILE A 160 -5.61 -11.29 -14.19
N ALA A 161 -6.10 -12.47 -14.58
CA ALA A 161 -7.49 -12.67 -15.01
C ALA A 161 -8.49 -12.30 -13.91
N ALA A 162 -8.23 -12.69 -12.66
CA ALA A 162 -9.07 -12.33 -11.52
C ALA A 162 -9.15 -10.81 -11.30
N ILE A 163 -8.04 -10.09 -11.48
CA ILE A 163 -7.99 -8.63 -11.38
C ILE A 163 -8.81 -7.97 -12.50
N ILE A 164 -8.66 -8.45 -13.74
CA ILE A 164 -9.40 -7.94 -14.90
C ILE A 164 -10.90 -8.20 -14.78
N ILE A 165 -11.31 -9.43 -14.41
CA ILE A 165 -12.72 -9.81 -14.27
C ILE A 165 -13.42 -8.88 -13.28
N SER A 166 -12.80 -8.65 -12.13
CA SER A 166 -13.43 -7.78 -11.15
C SER A 166 -13.37 -6.29 -11.53
N ASP A 167 -12.48 -5.87 -12.43
CA ASP A 167 -12.54 -4.52 -13.01
C ASP A 167 -13.83 -4.31 -13.83
N LYS A 168 -14.24 -5.33 -14.59
CA LYS A 168 -15.48 -5.33 -15.38
C LYS A 168 -16.75 -5.35 -14.53
N LEU A 169 -16.73 -6.01 -13.37
CA LEU A 169 -17.90 -6.13 -12.47
C LEU A 169 -18.20 -4.88 -11.63
N THR A 170 -17.32 -3.87 -11.66
CA THR A 170 -17.43 -2.66 -10.82
C THR A 170 -17.45 -1.37 -11.65
N ARG A 171 -17.75 -1.48 -12.95
CA ARG A 171 -18.14 -0.38 -13.85
C ARG A 171 -19.62 -0.50 -14.14
#